data_AF-A7EYP0-F1
#
_entry.id   AF-A7EYP0-F1
#
_cell.length_a   1.000
_cell.length_b   1.000
_cell.length_c   1.000
_cell.angle_alpha   90.00
_cell.angle_beta   90.00
_cell.angle_gamma   90.00
#
_symmetry.space_group_name_H-M   'P 1'
#
loop_
_entity.id
_entity.type
_entity.pdbx_description
1 polymer ?
#
loop_
_entity_poly.entity_id
_entity_poly.type
_entity_poly.pdbx_seq_one_letter_code
_entity_poly.pdbx_strand_id
1 'polypeptide(L)'
;MGATGFLHHIGTFLLFASAILLLITTISAPVINDIGIMKVKLTNGTASHHSVVSFGTFGYCVLDVDSDGNDYCTKKHIGYNPASTMSQIESTHFSHASEDTSKALTRVMILHPIACGIMFIAFLLALGAGFIGSFLAALVSSIAFIISVVAMACDFVLFGIVKNHVNGDKSGSHAYFSVGIWCILAAMIAGFLGAIVVFITCLSKRMHKKRSRGVEEKGYVGGVKPARRHFWQRRG
;
A
#
# COMPACT_ATOMS: atom_id res chain seq x y z
N MET A 1 4.09 -29.20 13.68
CA MET A 1 5.16 -28.35 13.09
C MET A 1 4.80 -27.81 11.69
N GLY A 2 3.75 -28.29 11.00
CA GLY A 2 3.43 -27.84 9.64
C GLY A 2 2.69 -26.50 9.48
N ALA A 3 1.83 -26.10 10.44
CA ALA A 3 0.97 -24.91 10.27
C ALA A 3 1.75 -23.58 10.28
N THR A 4 2.85 -23.49 11.02
CA THR A 4 3.66 -22.25 11.12
C THR A 4 4.50 -21.97 9.87
N GLY A 5 4.82 -23.00 9.07
CA GLY A 5 5.53 -22.82 7.81
C GLY A 5 4.61 -22.24 6.74
N PHE A 6 3.42 -22.82 6.57
CA PHE A 6 2.45 -22.37 5.57
C PHE A 6 1.99 -20.92 5.79
N LEU A 7 1.70 -20.54 7.04
CA LEU A 7 1.34 -19.15 7.38
C LEU A 7 2.50 -18.17 7.12
N HIS A 8 3.74 -18.60 7.30
CA HIS A 8 4.88 -17.74 6.97
C HIS A 8 4.95 -17.46 5.47
N HIS A 9 4.77 -18.49 4.64
CA HIS A 9 4.81 -18.35 3.18
C HIS A 9 3.68 -17.46 2.63
N ILE A 10 2.46 -17.61 3.16
CA ILE A 10 1.33 -16.75 2.75
C ILE A 10 1.61 -15.29 3.12
N GLY A 11 2.17 -15.02 4.31
CA GLY A 11 2.54 -13.68 4.74
C GLY A 11 3.62 -13.06 3.87
N THR A 12 4.68 -13.83 3.53
CA THR A 12 5.73 -13.35 2.62
C THR A 12 5.21 -13.05 1.22
N PHE A 13 4.31 -13.88 0.70
CA PHE A 13 3.70 -13.65 -0.61
C PHE A 13 2.83 -12.39 -0.62
N LEU A 14 2.04 -12.16 0.43
CA LEU A 14 1.22 -10.95 0.59
C LEU A 14 2.07 -9.68 0.66
N LEU A 15 3.21 -9.69 1.38
CA LEU A 15 4.14 -8.56 1.42
C LEU A 15 4.75 -8.28 0.04
N PHE A 16 5.13 -9.32 -0.70
CA PHE A 16 5.66 -9.19 -2.05
C PHE A 16 4.61 -8.63 -3.03
N ALA A 17 3.38 -9.15 -2.98
CA ALA A 17 2.27 -8.65 -3.78
C ALA A 17 1.96 -7.17 -3.47
N SER A 18 1.96 -6.79 -2.20
CA SER A 18 1.79 -5.39 -1.76
C SER A 18 2.90 -4.49 -2.31
N ALA A 19 4.16 -4.93 -2.25
CA ALA A 19 5.28 -4.18 -2.82
C ALA A 19 5.12 -3.99 -4.34
N ILE A 20 4.72 -5.02 -5.09
CA ILE A 20 4.48 -4.89 -6.54
C ILE A 20 3.34 -3.93 -6.83
N LEU A 21 2.24 -4.00 -6.08
CA LEU A 21 1.11 -3.10 -6.29
C LEU A 21 1.49 -1.64 -5.99
N LEU A 22 2.25 -1.39 -4.92
CA LEU A 22 2.81 -0.05 -4.64
C LEU A 22 3.81 0.39 -5.71
N LEU A 23 4.58 -0.52 -6.28
CA LEU A 23 5.48 -0.21 -7.39
C LEU A 23 4.67 0.22 -8.62
N ILE A 24 3.59 -0.50 -8.97
CA ILE A 24 2.72 -0.13 -10.10
C ILE A 24 2.08 1.24 -9.87
N THR A 25 1.67 1.55 -8.64
CA THR A 25 1.07 2.86 -8.33
C THR A 25 2.10 3.99 -8.41
N THR A 26 3.35 3.75 -8.01
CA THR A 26 4.43 4.74 -8.19
C THR A 26 4.85 4.91 -9.66
N ILE A 27 4.65 3.90 -10.50
CA ILE A 27 4.91 3.95 -11.95
C ILE A 27 3.66 4.34 -12.76
N SER A 28 2.55 4.68 -12.10
CA SER A 28 1.37 5.23 -12.80
C SER A 28 1.69 6.58 -13.50
N ALA A 29 0.71 7.24 -14.12
CA ALA A 29 0.92 8.47 -14.89
C ALA A 29 1.97 9.43 -14.23
N PRO A 30 3.01 9.86 -14.99
CA PRO A 30 3.05 10.01 -16.44
C PRO A 30 3.72 8.86 -17.24
N VAL A 31 3.96 7.66 -16.67
CA VAL A 31 4.57 6.56 -17.44
C VAL A 31 3.54 5.70 -18.18
N ILE A 32 2.35 5.53 -17.60
CA ILE A 32 1.25 4.76 -18.19
C ILE A 32 0.01 5.64 -18.19
N ASN A 33 -0.35 6.16 -19.36
CA ASN A 33 -1.42 7.14 -19.55
C ASN A 33 -2.79 6.59 -19.13
N ASP A 34 -2.96 5.27 -19.28
CA ASP A 34 -4.23 4.59 -19.06
C ASP A 34 -4.46 4.20 -17.58
N ILE A 35 -3.37 4.03 -16.81
CA ILE A 35 -3.40 3.72 -15.38
C ILE A 35 -3.23 5.03 -14.60
N GLY A 36 -4.23 5.89 -14.70
CA GLY A 36 -4.37 7.05 -13.82
C GLY A 36 -4.87 6.63 -12.43
N ILE A 37 -4.71 7.52 -11.45
CA ILE A 37 -5.41 7.40 -10.16
C ILE A 37 -6.79 8.04 -10.27
N MET A 38 -6.90 9.15 -10.98
CA MET A 38 -8.16 9.82 -11.28
C MET A 38 -8.17 10.29 -12.73
N LYS A 39 -9.31 10.09 -13.40
CA LYS A 39 -9.55 10.60 -14.74
C LYS A 39 -10.70 11.60 -14.69
N VAL A 40 -10.54 12.71 -15.40
CA VAL A 40 -11.55 13.77 -15.50
C VAL A 40 -11.93 13.91 -16.96
N LYS A 41 -13.22 13.71 -17.26
CA LYS A 41 -13.78 13.96 -18.58
C LYS A 41 -14.24 15.41 -18.63
N LEU A 42 -13.66 16.19 -19.54
CA LEU A 42 -14.05 17.58 -19.77
C LEU A 42 -15.24 17.63 -20.74
N THR A 43 -16.21 18.50 -20.45
CA THR A 43 -17.41 18.71 -21.27
C THR A 43 -17.13 19.48 -22.57
N ASN A 44 -15.96 20.13 -22.68
CA ASN A 44 -15.53 20.89 -23.86
C ASN A 44 -15.00 20.00 -25.00
N GLY A 45 -15.32 18.71 -24.97
CA GLY A 45 -15.10 17.79 -26.08
C GLY A 45 -16.23 17.90 -27.09
N THR A 46 -15.95 18.37 -28.30
CA THR A 46 -16.84 18.19 -29.45
C THR A 46 -17.06 16.68 -29.70
N ALA A 47 -18.12 16.30 -30.40
CA ALA A 47 -18.54 14.89 -30.60
C ALA A 47 -17.49 13.94 -31.23
N SER A 48 -16.31 14.46 -31.58
CA SER A 48 -15.15 13.77 -32.16
C SER A 48 -13.88 13.82 -31.30
N HIS A 49 -13.83 14.56 -30.18
CA HIS A 49 -12.68 14.61 -29.26
C HIS A 49 -13.15 14.55 -27.81
N HIS A 50 -12.84 13.47 -27.11
CA HIS A 50 -13.15 13.33 -25.68
C HIS A 50 -11.87 13.56 -24.89
N SER A 51 -11.48 14.82 -24.69
CA SER A 51 -10.29 15.13 -23.91
C SER A 51 -10.45 14.66 -22.46
N VAL A 52 -9.62 13.70 -22.06
CA VAL A 52 -9.61 13.13 -20.70
C VAL A 52 -8.30 13.48 -20.02
N VAL A 53 -8.36 14.10 -18.84
CA VAL A 53 -7.17 14.36 -18.03
C VAL A 53 -6.98 13.23 -17.03
N SER A 54 -5.88 12.49 -17.17
CA SER A 54 -5.48 11.39 -16.29
C SER A 54 -4.39 11.86 -15.33
N PHE A 55 -4.70 11.90 -14.04
CA PHE A 55 -3.79 12.29 -12.96
C PHE A 55 -3.13 11.06 -12.35
N GLY A 56 -1.80 11.07 -12.21
CA GLY A 56 -1.01 10.03 -11.56
C GLY A 56 -0.20 10.54 -10.37
N THR A 57 0.77 9.77 -9.91
CA THR A 57 1.53 10.07 -8.68
C THR A 57 2.56 11.18 -8.85
N PHE A 58 3.17 11.30 -10.03
CA PHE A 58 4.26 12.23 -10.31
C PHE A 58 3.96 13.21 -11.45
N GLY A 59 2.73 13.21 -11.96
CA GLY A 59 2.30 14.11 -13.03
C GLY A 59 0.91 13.77 -13.53
N TYR A 60 0.53 14.39 -14.63
CA TYR A 60 -0.73 14.16 -15.34
C TYR A 60 -0.48 14.03 -16.84
N CYS A 61 -1.42 13.37 -17.51
CA CYS A 61 -1.49 13.28 -18.97
C CYS A 61 -2.86 13.77 -19.43
N VAL A 62 -2.88 14.51 -20.52
CA VAL A 62 -4.09 14.84 -21.25
C VAL A 62 -4.16 13.87 -22.42
N LEU A 63 -5.17 13.03 -22.42
CA LEU A 63 -5.44 12.08 -23.49
C LEU A 63 -6.32 12.74 -24.55
N ASP A 64 -6.11 12.34 -25.80
CA ASP A 64 -6.92 12.78 -26.95
C ASP A 64 -6.88 14.30 -27.16
N VAL A 65 -5.66 14.86 -27.23
CA VAL A 65 -5.44 16.32 -27.42
C VAL A 65 -5.43 16.75 -28.87
N ASP A 66 -5.29 15.81 -29.80
CA ASP A 66 -5.19 16.08 -31.24
C ASP A 66 -6.10 15.14 -32.04
N SER A 67 -6.40 15.50 -33.30
CA SER A 67 -7.29 14.73 -34.20
C SER A 67 -6.75 13.36 -34.59
N ASP A 68 -5.46 13.15 -34.36
CA ASP A 68 -4.76 11.88 -34.55
C ASP A 68 -4.73 11.01 -33.28
N GLY A 69 -5.37 11.44 -32.18
CA GLY A 69 -5.42 10.69 -30.92
C GLY A 69 -4.10 10.73 -30.12
N ASN A 70 -3.29 11.76 -30.33
CA ASN A 70 -2.02 11.91 -29.60
C ASN A 70 -2.27 12.26 -28.13
N ASP A 71 -1.48 11.65 -27.23
CA ASP A 71 -1.50 11.92 -25.79
C ASP A 71 -0.38 12.88 -25.40
N TYR A 72 -0.67 13.89 -24.56
CA TYR A 72 0.33 14.79 -24.01
C TYR A 72 0.53 14.54 -22.52
N CYS A 73 1.75 14.19 -22.13
CA CYS A 73 2.12 13.94 -20.73
C CYS A 73 3.13 14.96 -20.21
N THR A 74 2.92 15.42 -18.98
CA THR A 74 3.90 16.27 -18.30
C THR A 74 5.13 15.49 -17.84
N LYS A 75 6.25 16.19 -17.64
CA LYS A 75 7.45 15.60 -17.05
C LYS A 75 7.20 15.24 -15.58
N LYS A 76 7.79 14.13 -15.11
CA LYS A 76 7.72 13.70 -13.71
C LYS A 76 8.25 14.80 -12.79
N HIS A 77 7.42 15.33 -11.90
CA HIS A 77 7.86 16.28 -10.89
C HIS A 77 7.11 16.08 -9.56
N ILE A 78 7.86 16.21 -8.47
CA ILE A 78 7.32 16.14 -7.11
C ILE A 78 6.68 17.48 -6.78
N GLY A 79 5.49 17.47 -6.19
CA GLY A 79 4.83 18.70 -5.75
C GLY A 79 4.02 19.42 -6.83
N TYR A 80 3.63 18.72 -7.90
CA TYR A 80 2.71 19.28 -8.88
C TYR A 80 1.35 19.56 -8.23
N ASN A 81 0.64 20.56 -8.73
CA ASN A 81 -0.64 20.96 -8.15
C ASN A 81 -1.77 20.60 -9.14
N PRO A 82 -2.53 19.52 -8.89
CA PRO A 82 -3.64 19.11 -9.76
C PRO A 82 -4.79 20.14 -9.78
N ALA A 83 -4.99 20.87 -8.67
CA ALA A 83 -6.00 21.92 -8.56
C ALA A 83 -5.64 23.16 -9.39
N SER A 84 -4.38 23.60 -9.36
CA SER A 84 -3.92 24.71 -10.21
C SER A 84 -3.88 24.34 -11.70
N THR A 85 -3.70 23.06 -12.00
CA THR A 85 -3.75 22.56 -13.39
C THR A 85 -5.19 22.55 -13.90
N MET A 86 -6.15 22.10 -13.07
CA MET A 86 -7.56 22.11 -13.44
C MET A 86 -8.13 23.53 -13.58
N SER A 87 -7.75 24.48 -12.71
CA SER A 87 -8.14 25.91 -12.87
C SER A 87 -7.64 26.50 -14.19
N GLN A 88 -6.41 26.17 -14.60
CA GLN A 88 -5.87 26.67 -15.87
C GLN A 88 -6.58 26.08 -17.08
N ILE A 89 -7.05 24.83 -16.99
CA ILE A 89 -7.70 24.14 -18.12
C ILE A 89 -9.20 24.49 -18.19
N GLU A 90 -9.89 24.60 -17.05
CA GLU A 90 -11.35 24.82 -17.01
C GLU A 90 -11.74 26.27 -16.67
N SER A 91 -10.77 27.18 -16.50
CA SER A 91 -10.96 28.57 -16.05
C SER A 91 -11.80 28.72 -14.76
N THR A 92 -11.82 27.67 -13.93
CA THR A 92 -12.49 27.63 -12.63
C THR A 92 -11.58 28.15 -11.52
N HIS A 93 -12.16 28.90 -10.57
CA HIS A 93 -11.40 29.57 -9.52
C HIS A 93 -11.25 28.64 -8.31
N PHE A 94 -10.10 27.97 -8.18
CA PHE A 94 -9.78 27.22 -6.96
C PHE A 94 -9.41 28.19 -5.83
N SER A 95 -9.78 27.86 -4.58
CA SER A 95 -9.35 28.64 -3.41
C SER A 95 -7.88 28.34 -3.09
N HIS A 96 -7.12 29.34 -2.62
CA HIS A 96 -5.71 29.17 -2.22
C HIS A 96 -5.49 28.01 -1.23
N ALA A 97 -6.46 27.75 -0.34
CA ALA A 97 -6.42 26.63 0.59
C ALA A 97 -6.41 25.25 -0.11
N SER A 98 -7.10 25.13 -1.25
CA SER A 98 -7.15 23.89 -2.04
C SER A 98 -5.85 23.64 -2.80
N GLU A 99 -5.20 24.72 -3.26
CA GLU A 99 -3.90 24.68 -3.93
C GLU A 99 -2.75 24.33 -2.99
N ASP A 100 -2.72 24.91 -1.79
CA ASP A 100 -1.71 24.59 -0.79
C ASP A 100 -1.87 23.15 -0.29
N THR A 101 -3.12 22.71 -0.11
CA THR A 101 -3.45 21.35 0.31
C THR A 101 -3.03 20.33 -0.75
N SER A 102 -3.38 20.54 -2.02
CA SER A 102 -3.00 19.62 -3.10
C SER A 102 -1.47 19.53 -3.27
N LYS A 103 -0.74 20.64 -3.12
CA LYS A 103 0.72 20.69 -3.17
C LYS A 103 1.37 19.97 -1.99
N ALA A 104 0.80 20.10 -0.79
CA ALA A 104 1.26 19.35 0.38
C ALA A 104 1.01 17.85 0.20
N LEU A 105 -0.15 17.47 -0.33
CA LEU A 105 -0.53 16.08 -0.57
C LEU A 105 0.33 15.42 -1.64
N THR A 106 0.71 16.13 -2.71
CA THR A 106 1.64 15.60 -3.72
C THR A 106 3.08 15.45 -3.21
N ARG A 107 3.49 16.18 -2.16
CA ARG A 107 4.75 15.87 -1.46
C ARG A 107 4.66 14.57 -0.66
N VAL A 108 3.50 14.28 -0.06
CA VAL A 108 3.29 13.02 0.67
C VAL A 108 3.31 11.82 -0.27
N MET A 109 3.05 11.99 -1.57
CA MET A 109 3.12 10.88 -2.52
C MET A 109 4.51 10.22 -2.63
N ILE A 110 5.59 10.87 -2.16
CA ILE A 110 6.91 10.24 -2.04
C ILE A 110 6.98 9.15 -0.97
N LEU A 111 6.01 9.08 -0.05
CA LEU A 111 5.91 7.96 0.89
C LEU A 111 5.60 6.64 0.17
N HIS A 112 4.94 6.65 -0.98
CA HIS A 112 4.62 5.43 -1.74
C HIS A 112 5.86 4.63 -2.14
N PRO A 113 6.87 5.20 -2.85
CA PRO A 113 8.08 4.46 -3.21
C PRO A 113 8.91 4.07 -1.97
N ILE A 114 8.90 4.90 -0.92
CA ILE A 114 9.57 4.58 0.35
C ILE A 114 8.90 3.36 1.00
N ALA A 115 7.57 3.35 1.11
CA ALA A 115 6.80 2.24 1.64
C ALA A 115 7.01 0.96 0.81
N CYS A 116 7.04 1.07 -0.52
CA CYS A 116 7.37 -0.03 -1.42
C CYS A 116 8.75 -0.64 -1.11
N GLY A 117 9.77 0.21 -0.97
CA GLY A 117 11.13 -0.23 -0.63
C GLY A 117 11.19 -0.93 0.72
N ILE A 118 10.55 -0.37 1.75
CA ILE A 118 10.53 -0.95 3.09
C ILE A 118 9.74 -2.28 3.10
N MET A 119 8.60 -2.37 2.40
CA MET A 119 7.85 -3.63 2.23
C MET A 119 8.69 -4.71 1.53
N PHE A 120 9.44 -4.34 0.50
CA PHE A 120 10.32 -5.27 -0.20
C PHE A 120 11.47 -5.76 0.69
N ILE A 121 12.06 -4.88 1.50
CA ILE A 121 13.08 -5.26 2.49
C ILE A 121 12.47 -6.20 3.55
N ALA A 122 11.26 -5.91 4.03
CA ALA A 122 10.55 -6.79 4.97
C ALA A 122 10.32 -8.19 4.39
N PHE A 123 9.98 -8.27 3.10
CA PHE A 123 9.87 -9.53 2.36
C PHE A 123 11.20 -10.31 2.33
N LEU A 124 12.30 -9.66 1.98
CA LEU A 124 13.63 -10.30 1.96
C LEU A 124 14.05 -10.80 3.36
N LEU A 125 13.79 -10.00 4.40
CA LEU A 125 14.07 -10.37 5.78
C LEU A 125 13.20 -11.54 6.26
N ALA A 126 11.97 -11.64 5.77
CA ALA A 126 11.11 -12.78 6.05
C ALA A 126 11.62 -14.04 5.34
N LEU A 127 12.07 -13.94 4.08
CA LEU A 127 12.68 -15.07 3.36
C LEU A 127 13.99 -15.57 3.99
N GLY A 128 14.79 -14.66 4.55
CA GLY A 128 16.01 -15.02 5.29
C GLY A 128 15.67 -15.81 6.55
N ALA A 129 15.74 -17.15 6.46
CA ALA A 129 15.27 -18.13 7.45
C ALA A 129 16.03 -18.16 8.80
N GLY A 130 16.24 -17.01 9.43
CA GLY A 130 16.79 -16.87 10.78
C GLY A 130 15.75 -16.36 11.78
N PHE A 131 15.89 -16.76 13.05
CA PHE A 131 15.06 -16.23 14.15
C PHE A 131 15.13 -14.69 14.26
N ILE A 132 16.31 -14.13 13.98
CA ILE A 132 16.57 -12.68 13.94
C ILE A 132 15.89 -12.05 12.72
N GLY A 133 15.91 -12.73 11.57
CA GLY A 133 15.25 -12.28 10.33
C GLY A 133 13.74 -12.10 10.49
N SER A 134 13.06 -13.08 11.09
CA SER A 134 11.61 -12.98 11.35
C SER A 134 11.24 -11.83 12.31
N PHE A 135 12.10 -11.52 13.28
CA PHE A 135 11.84 -10.40 14.22
C PHE A 135 12.03 -9.05 13.55
N LEU A 136 13.13 -8.87 12.80
CA LEU A 136 13.36 -7.66 12.03
C LEU A 136 12.30 -7.47 10.94
N ALA A 137 11.91 -8.54 10.23
CA ALA A 137 10.84 -8.50 9.25
C ALA A 137 9.52 -8.01 9.87
N ALA A 138 9.16 -8.48 11.06
CA ALA A 138 7.98 -8.00 11.77
C ALA A 138 8.07 -6.50 12.07
N LEU A 139 9.18 -6.01 12.64
CA LEU A 139 9.37 -4.57 12.93
C LEU A 139 9.32 -3.71 11.66
N VAL A 140 10.04 -4.11 10.62
CA VAL A 140 10.11 -3.38 9.35
C VAL A 140 8.74 -3.37 8.66
N SER A 141 8.01 -4.50 8.68
CA SER A 141 6.64 -4.56 8.14
C SER A 141 5.65 -3.67 8.91
N SER A 142 5.80 -3.55 10.24
CA SER A 142 4.98 -2.64 11.05
C SER A 142 5.21 -1.18 10.67
N ILE A 143 6.47 -0.79 10.48
CA ILE A 143 6.82 0.58 10.07
C ILE A 143 6.29 0.85 8.66
N ALA A 144 6.51 -0.08 7.72
CA ALA A 144 5.97 0.03 6.36
C ALA A 144 4.45 0.20 6.36
N PHE A 145 3.75 -0.58 7.20
CA PHE A 145 2.31 -0.49 7.33
C PHE A 145 1.84 0.89 7.81
N ILE A 146 2.49 1.47 8.84
CA ILE A 146 2.15 2.82 9.33
C ILE A 146 2.34 3.86 8.21
N ILE A 147 3.45 3.77 7.46
CA ILE A 147 3.72 4.66 6.34
C ILE A 147 2.65 4.52 5.25
N SER A 148 2.26 3.29 4.90
CA SER A 148 1.20 3.02 3.93
C SER A 148 -0.17 3.56 4.38
N VAL A 149 -0.50 3.48 5.67
CA VAL A 149 -1.75 4.05 6.23
C VAL A 149 -1.77 5.57 6.08
N VAL A 150 -0.66 6.25 6.42
CA VAL A 150 -0.55 7.70 6.27
C VAL A 150 -0.67 8.11 4.80
N ALA A 151 0.04 7.41 3.90
CA ALA A 151 -0.04 7.66 2.47
C ALA A 151 -1.48 7.52 1.94
N MET A 152 -2.16 6.43 2.29
CA MET A 152 -3.54 6.18 1.85
C MET A 152 -4.54 7.20 2.42
N ALA A 153 -4.36 7.65 3.66
CA ALA A 153 -5.18 8.72 4.22
C ALA A 153 -5.01 10.02 3.42
N CYS A 154 -3.77 10.38 3.06
CA CYS A 154 -3.50 11.53 2.21
C CYS A 154 -4.09 11.38 0.80
N ASP A 155 -4.03 10.18 0.20
CA ASP A 155 -4.65 9.94 -1.10
C ASP A 155 -6.17 10.17 -1.05
N PHE A 156 -6.87 9.63 -0.05
CA PHE A 156 -8.31 9.85 0.09
C PHE A 156 -8.67 11.33 0.28
N VAL A 157 -7.87 12.08 1.04
CA VAL A 157 -8.08 13.53 1.21
C VAL A 157 -7.88 14.24 -0.13
N LEU A 158 -6.80 13.93 -0.86
CA LEU A 158 -6.50 14.54 -2.16
C LEU A 158 -7.62 14.32 -3.16
N PHE A 159 -8.02 13.06 -3.37
CA PHE A 159 -9.07 12.73 -4.33
C PHE A 159 -10.46 13.14 -3.83
N GLY A 160 -10.69 13.18 -2.52
CA GLY A 160 -11.91 13.70 -1.93
C GLY A 160 -12.13 15.17 -2.23
N ILE A 161 -11.09 16.00 -2.06
CA ILE A 161 -11.12 17.43 -2.38
C ILE A 161 -11.36 17.64 -3.88
N VAL A 162 -10.60 16.94 -4.74
CA VAL A 162 -10.73 17.15 -6.20
C VAL A 162 -12.10 16.69 -6.69
N LYS A 163 -12.60 15.53 -6.25
CA LYS A 163 -13.92 15.04 -6.65
C LYS A 163 -15.04 15.98 -6.19
N ASN A 164 -14.98 16.48 -4.95
CA ASN A 164 -16.00 17.37 -4.41
C ASN A 164 -16.02 18.72 -5.14
N HIS A 165 -14.86 19.21 -5.60
CA HIS A 165 -14.77 20.43 -6.36
C HIS A 165 -15.27 20.26 -7.81
N VAL A 166 -14.78 19.23 -8.52
CA VAL A 166 -15.19 18.98 -9.92
C VAL A 166 -16.69 18.66 -10.03
N ASN A 167 -17.24 17.91 -9.08
CA ASN A 167 -18.68 17.58 -9.09
C ASN A 167 -19.56 18.70 -8.50
N GLY A 168 -18.94 19.71 -7.89
CA GLY A 168 -19.61 20.89 -7.31
C GLY A 168 -19.70 22.06 -8.28
N ASP A 169 -18.73 22.19 -9.18
CA ASP A 169 -18.77 23.16 -10.26
C ASP A 169 -19.76 22.69 -11.33
N LYS A 170 -20.79 23.50 -11.60
CA LYS A 170 -21.88 23.23 -12.55
C LYS A 170 -21.41 23.21 -14.02
N SER A 171 -20.12 23.04 -14.28
CA SER A 171 -19.46 22.96 -15.59
C SER A 171 -19.79 21.68 -16.37
N GLY A 172 -20.42 20.68 -15.74
CA GLY A 172 -20.74 19.39 -16.36
C GLY A 172 -19.56 18.41 -16.46
N SER A 173 -18.38 18.80 -15.96
CA SER A 173 -17.19 17.95 -15.91
C SER A 173 -17.39 16.83 -14.89
N HIS A 174 -17.05 15.60 -15.27
CA HIS A 174 -17.23 14.43 -14.40
C HIS A 174 -15.86 13.80 -14.07
N ALA A 175 -15.47 13.90 -12.79
CA ALA A 175 -14.31 13.19 -12.24
C ALA A 175 -14.70 11.78 -11.78
N TYR A 176 -13.96 10.77 -12.24
CA TYR A 176 -14.13 9.39 -11.82
C TYR A 176 -12.82 8.76 -11.36
N PHE A 177 -12.95 7.84 -10.42
CA PHE A 177 -11.86 7.03 -9.92
C PHE A 177 -11.42 6.04 -11.01
N SER A 178 -10.11 5.92 -11.21
CA SER A 178 -9.54 4.99 -12.20
C SER A 178 -8.72 3.91 -11.50
N VAL A 179 -8.20 2.96 -12.26
CA VAL A 179 -7.58 1.72 -11.75
C VAL A 179 -6.51 1.97 -10.69
N GLY A 180 -5.78 3.10 -10.76
CA GLY A 180 -4.74 3.45 -9.81
C GLY A 180 -5.22 3.51 -8.36
N ILE A 181 -6.42 4.02 -8.06
CA ILE A 181 -6.90 4.09 -6.66
C ILE A 181 -7.21 2.70 -6.11
N TRP A 182 -7.75 1.82 -6.95
CA TRP A 182 -8.06 0.45 -6.58
C TRP A 182 -6.79 -0.36 -6.35
N CYS A 183 -5.74 -0.10 -7.13
CA CYS A 183 -4.42 -0.69 -6.93
C CYS A 183 -3.81 -0.28 -5.58
N ILE A 184 -3.86 1.00 -5.20
CA ILE A 184 -3.36 1.47 -3.89
C ILE A 184 -4.13 0.79 -2.75
N LEU A 185 -5.47 0.73 -2.86
CA LEU A 185 -6.32 0.09 -1.87
C LEU A 185 -6.02 -1.41 -1.73
N ALA A 186 -5.87 -2.12 -2.85
CA ALA A 186 -5.48 -3.53 -2.86
C ALA A 186 -4.09 -3.72 -2.26
N ALA A 187 -3.13 -2.85 -2.57
CA ALA A 187 -1.78 -2.89 -2.02
C ALA A 187 -1.78 -2.75 -0.50
N MET A 188 -2.61 -1.84 0.03
CA MET A 188 -2.73 -1.58 1.45
C MET A 188 -3.35 -2.76 2.19
N ILE A 189 -4.43 -3.33 1.66
CA ILE A 189 -5.08 -4.51 2.25
C ILE A 189 -4.11 -5.71 2.23
N ALA A 190 -3.45 -5.97 1.10
CA ALA A 190 -2.46 -7.03 1.00
C ALA A 190 -1.29 -6.83 1.99
N GLY A 191 -0.79 -5.60 2.11
CA GLY A 191 0.28 -5.24 3.03
C GLY A 191 -0.13 -5.41 4.50
N PHE A 192 -1.35 -5.02 4.85
CA PHE A 192 -1.91 -5.19 6.19
C PHE A 192 -2.03 -6.67 6.59
N LEU A 193 -2.62 -7.48 5.71
CA LEU A 193 -2.74 -8.92 5.92
C LEU A 193 -1.35 -9.57 6.02
N GLY A 194 -0.42 -9.18 5.16
CA GLY A 194 0.97 -9.62 5.20
C GLY A 194 1.64 -9.32 6.55
N ALA A 195 1.52 -8.07 7.04
CA ALA A 195 2.09 -7.64 8.31
C ALA A 195 1.50 -8.40 9.50
N ILE A 196 0.17 -8.58 9.55
CA ILE A 196 -0.51 -9.34 10.61
C ILE A 196 -0.03 -10.80 10.63
N VAL A 197 0.03 -11.44 9.46
CA VAL A 197 0.43 -12.85 9.37
C VAL A 197 1.88 -13.04 9.80
N VAL A 198 2.80 -12.17 9.39
CA VAL A 198 4.20 -12.20 9.83
C VAL A 198 4.31 -11.98 11.35
N PHE A 199 3.53 -11.03 11.89
CA PHE A 199 3.50 -10.74 13.32
C PHE A 199 2.99 -11.94 14.15
N ILE A 200 1.85 -12.54 13.77
CA ILE A 200 1.28 -13.73 14.43
C ILE A 200 2.24 -14.91 14.35
N THR A 201 2.90 -15.11 13.19
CA THR A 201 3.87 -16.19 13.01
C THR A 201 5.07 -16.02 13.94
N CYS A 202 5.56 -14.78 14.13
CA CYS A 202 6.63 -14.47 15.06
C CYS A 202 6.21 -14.73 16.52
N LEU A 203 5.02 -14.29 16.93
CA LEU A 203 4.49 -14.54 18.27
C LEU A 203 4.28 -16.03 18.55
N SER A 204 3.79 -16.78 17.57
CA SER A 204 3.58 -18.23 17.68
C SER A 204 4.91 -18.97 17.87
N LYS A 205 5.96 -18.61 17.12
CA LYS A 205 7.32 -19.13 17.33
C LYS A 205 7.86 -18.79 18.73
N ARG A 206 7.62 -17.57 19.22
CA ARG A 206 8.03 -17.14 20.57
C ARG A 206 7.30 -17.91 21.67
N MET A 207 5.99 -18.09 21.55
CA MET A 207 5.18 -18.84 22.50
C MET A 207 5.59 -20.31 22.56
N HIS A 208 5.81 -20.96 21.40
CA HIS A 208 6.31 -22.33 21.36
C HIS A 208 7.70 -22.45 21.99
N LYS A 209 8.62 -21.52 21.73
CA LYS A 209 9.95 -21.51 22.37
C LYS A 209 9.88 -21.32 23.89
N LYS A 210 8.98 -20.45 24.39
CA LYS A 210 8.76 -20.26 25.83
C LYS A 210 8.19 -21.54 26.48
N ARG A 211 7.27 -22.22 25.80
CA ARG A 211 6.67 -23.49 26.27
C ARG A 211 7.66 -24.65 26.25
N SER A 212 8.54 -24.75 25.25
CA SER A 212 9.61 -25.77 25.20
C SER A 212 10.68 -25.53 26.26
N ARG A 213 11.11 -24.27 26.50
CA ARG A 213 12.07 -23.94 27.56
C ARG A 213 11.54 -24.25 28.96
N GLY A 214 10.24 -24.05 29.22
CA GLY A 214 9.62 -24.44 30.50
C GLY A 214 9.45 -25.96 30.68
N VAL A 215 9.58 -26.75 29.61
CA VAL A 215 9.54 -28.22 29.66
C VAL A 215 10.95 -28.81 29.76
N GLU A 216 11.97 -28.16 29.16
CA GLU A 216 13.38 -28.56 29.29
C GLU A 216 13.96 -28.37 30.70
N GLU A 217 13.46 -27.41 31.50
CA GLU A 217 14.00 -27.14 32.84
C GLU A 217 13.57 -28.13 33.94
N LYS A 218 12.84 -29.21 33.59
CA LYS A 218 12.61 -30.36 34.50
C LYS A 218 13.13 -31.68 33.94
N GLY A 219 14.18 -31.61 33.12
CA GLY A 219 15.01 -32.77 32.82
C GLY A 219 15.76 -33.19 34.08
N TYR A 220 15.25 -34.22 34.77
CA TYR A 220 15.98 -34.92 35.82
C TYR A 220 17.40 -35.28 35.32
N VAL A 221 18.40 -35.04 36.18
CA VAL A 221 19.77 -35.56 36.00
C VAL A 221 19.66 -37.07 35.85
N GLY A 222 19.88 -37.59 34.64
CA GLY A 222 19.89 -39.04 34.38
C GLY A 222 18.96 -39.57 33.29
N GLY A 223 18.18 -38.74 32.56
CA GLY A 223 17.54 -39.18 31.31
C GLY A 223 16.47 -40.27 31.41
N VAL A 224 16.04 -40.66 32.60
CA VAL A 224 14.94 -41.62 32.78
C VAL A 224 13.62 -40.86 32.92
N LYS A 225 12.74 -41.02 31.93
CA LYS A 225 11.33 -40.59 32.07
C LYS A 225 10.68 -41.48 33.14
N PRO A 226 10.15 -40.96 34.26
CA PRO A 226 9.45 -41.81 35.20
C PRO A 226 8.23 -42.40 34.51
N ALA A 227 8.15 -43.72 34.48
CA ALA A 227 6.94 -44.41 34.07
C ALA A 227 5.77 -43.88 34.90
N ARG A 228 4.69 -43.46 34.24
CA ARG A 228 3.47 -42.93 34.88
C ARG A 228 2.93 -43.99 35.84
N ARG A 229 3.24 -43.89 37.13
CA ARG A 229 2.62 -44.74 38.15
C ARG A 229 1.20 -44.25 38.41
N HIS A 230 0.23 -45.15 38.27
CA HIS A 230 -1.16 -44.87 38.58
C HIS A 230 -1.35 -44.68 40.09
N PHE A 231 -2.23 -43.75 40.47
CA PHE A 231 -2.48 -43.32 41.86
C PHE A 231 -2.77 -44.46 42.84
N TRP A 232 -3.35 -45.57 42.36
CA TRP A 232 -3.69 -46.74 43.17
C TRP A 232 -2.50 -47.57 43.66
N GLN A 233 -1.29 -47.36 43.11
CA GLN A 233 -0.07 -48.08 43.52
C GLN A 233 0.63 -47.47 44.75
N ARG A 234 0.00 -46.51 45.45
CA ARG A 234 0.61 -45.77 46.58
C ARG A 234 0.24 -46.27 47.97
N ARG A 235 -0.36 -47.46 48.10
CA ARG A 235 -0.67 -48.04 49.41
C ARG A 235 -0.11 -49.46 49.50
N GLY A 236 1.00 -49.55 50.23
CA GLY A 236 1.74 -50.74 50.63
C GLY A 236 2.85 -50.25 51.56
#